data_AF-A0A970M8Q1-F1
#
_entry.id   AF-A0A970M8Q1-F1
#
_cell.length_a   1.000
_cell.length_b   1.000
_cell.length_c   1.000
_cell.angle_alpha   90.00
_cell.angle_beta   90.00
_cell.angle_gamma   90.00
#
_symmetry.space_group_name_H-M   'P 1'
#
loop_
_entity.id
_entity.type
_entity.pdbx_description
1 polymer ?
#
loop_
_entity_poly.entity_id
_entity_poly.type
_entity_poly.pdbx_seq_one_letter_code
_entity_poly.pdbx_strand_id
1 'polypeptide(L)'
;MSNTRIPAKQVRWSVRLATALLVALMVPAASLAQVKTTATATGSAKASLKTTKTTPKATKATKTTKTAGKTVPKGSAALGRSTDWQVGAKVTYRATSRVGKKAQPRTLAQLRVEREISGQRQATLNANLKTSVKAQGTYKKEVKVKKEAKKKITANLQVKTRARVAAEARLKAKITAQGKAKTQYDAAEKKLTASGSIKINISLGKKNAQKKERDTAKKKLDTANKEVEKAQKEVETATQAEEQVKEELVQVEEEVREVEEQIEEVEKEIEEIKEELKEVEEEIAEEEAQIEAIEAEEREDEDAIPEEDIVISEPPDEPPVNDFGYEEPVYGCFKGEVMFIETNSPSLPKDYSRYTVAAELYACEWDISERDFKMGFPGVHDQVEWFAIRYTGAFYVAVPGQYRFRVVSDDGAILTIDGQRVVDNDGQHATQSRSGEITLEAGNHELVLEYFQGPRYHIALQVFVTPPGEKEQIFTVR
;
A
#
# COMPACT_ATOMS: atom_id res chain seq x y z
N MET A 1 82.13 22.68 -32.85
CA MET A 1 80.75 23.13 -32.53
C MET A 1 79.89 21.89 -32.34
N SER A 2 79.00 21.75 -31.36
CA SER A 2 78.78 22.56 -30.15
C SER A 2 77.98 21.81 -29.08
N ASN A 3 78.61 21.61 -27.90
CA ASN A 3 78.05 21.79 -26.55
C ASN A 3 76.75 21.06 -26.07
N THR A 4 76.94 20.14 -25.09
CA THR A 4 76.35 20.14 -23.71
C THR A 4 74.82 19.98 -23.51
N ARG A 5 74.28 19.51 -22.36
CA ARG A 5 74.83 19.13 -21.02
C ARG A 5 73.88 18.18 -20.25
N ILE A 6 74.32 17.72 -19.08
CA ILE A 6 73.61 17.04 -17.98
C ILE A 6 74.07 17.70 -16.64
N PRO A 7 73.53 17.44 -15.41
CA PRO A 7 72.87 16.19 -14.93
C PRO A 7 71.74 16.33 -13.84
N ALA A 8 71.31 15.17 -13.27
CA ALA A 8 71.24 14.87 -11.82
C ALA A 8 70.00 15.13 -10.90
N LYS A 9 69.73 14.10 -10.03
CA LYS A 9 69.36 14.14 -8.57
C LYS A 9 67.91 14.58 -8.18
N GLN A 10 67.31 14.29 -7.00
CA GLN A 10 67.66 13.42 -5.83
C GLN A 10 66.41 13.05 -4.93
N VAL A 11 66.48 11.92 -4.20
CA VAL A 11 66.31 11.68 -2.71
C VAL A 11 65.32 12.56 -1.87
N ARG A 12 64.65 12.14 -0.76
CA ARG A 12 64.31 10.87 -0.03
C ARG A 12 63.66 11.29 1.34
N TRP A 13 63.23 10.34 2.20
CA TRP A 13 62.79 10.48 3.62
C TRP A 13 61.30 10.87 3.80
N SER A 14 60.59 10.51 4.88
CA SER A 14 61.05 10.23 6.27
C SER A 14 60.35 9.05 6.99
N VAL A 15 60.91 8.65 8.14
CA VAL A 15 60.39 7.61 9.06
C VAL A 15 60.19 8.18 10.47
N ARG A 16 59.04 7.91 11.10
CA ARG A 16 58.74 7.91 12.56
C ARG A 16 57.62 6.86 12.79
N LEU A 17 57.60 5.90 13.72
CA LEU A 17 58.28 5.61 14.99
C LEU A 17 57.54 6.05 16.28
N ALA A 18 56.56 5.20 16.67
CA ALA A 18 56.35 4.62 18.01
C ALA A 18 55.39 5.22 19.10
N THR A 19 54.79 4.24 19.83
CA THR A 19 54.40 4.19 21.27
C THR A 19 53.21 4.97 21.88
N ALA A 20 52.07 4.27 22.07
CA ALA A 20 51.26 4.12 23.32
C ALA A 20 50.14 3.05 23.07
N LEU A 21 49.66 2.11 23.93
CA LEU A 21 49.97 1.58 25.27
C LEU A 21 48.99 1.96 26.43
N LEU A 22 48.53 0.93 27.18
CA LEU A 22 47.44 0.86 28.20
C LEU A 22 45.99 0.97 27.67
N VAL A 23 44.93 0.50 28.34
CA VAL A 23 44.61 -0.79 29.05
C VAL A 23 43.22 -0.61 29.70
N ALA A 24 42.29 -1.53 29.46
CA ALA A 24 41.10 -1.71 30.31
C ALA A 24 40.50 -3.11 30.09
N LEU A 25 40.65 -4.00 31.08
CA LEU A 25 39.96 -5.30 31.14
C LEU A 25 39.08 -5.27 32.39
N MET A 26 37.75 -5.33 32.22
CA MET A 26 36.84 -5.70 33.30
C MET A 26 35.70 -6.60 32.79
N VAL A 27 35.14 -7.35 33.73
CA VAL A 27 34.41 -8.61 33.61
C VAL A 27 33.26 -8.49 34.65
N PRO A 28 32.00 -8.89 34.35
CA PRO A 28 31.61 -10.28 34.57
C PRO A 28 30.52 -10.86 33.65
N ALA A 29 30.27 -12.16 33.82
CA ALA A 29 29.24 -12.92 33.12
C ALA A 29 28.05 -13.25 34.04
N ALA A 30 26.84 -13.12 33.50
CA ALA A 30 25.56 -13.67 33.96
C ALA A 30 24.54 -13.52 32.80
N SER A 31 23.49 -14.31 32.62
CA SER A 31 23.05 -15.54 33.29
C SER A 31 22.37 -16.48 32.27
N LEU A 32 22.32 -17.78 32.56
CA LEU A 32 21.54 -18.77 31.81
C LEU A 32 20.21 -19.01 32.52
N ALA A 33 19.09 -18.76 31.84
CA ALA A 33 17.75 -19.16 32.28
C ALA A 33 16.99 -19.79 31.10
N GLN A 34 16.82 -21.11 31.14
CA GLN A 34 15.90 -21.80 30.24
C GLN A 34 14.51 -21.85 30.90
N VAL A 35 13.46 -21.58 30.13
CA VAL A 35 12.12 -22.11 30.42
C VAL A 35 11.70 -22.98 29.25
N LYS A 36 11.58 -24.29 29.50
CA LYS A 36 10.84 -25.20 28.63
C LYS A 36 9.38 -25.19 29.08
N THR A 37 8.47 -25.07 28.14
CA THR A 37 7.13 -25.66 28.25
C THR A 37 6.89 -26.54 27.00
N THR A 38 6.49 -27.78 27.23
CA THR A 38 6.31 -28.81 26.20
C THR A 38 4.84 -29.20 26.12
N ALA A 39 4.25 -29.14 24.93
CA ALA A 39 2.90 -29.62 24.67
C ALA A 39 2.82 -30.41 23.35
N THR A 40 3.27 -31.66 23.40
CA THR A 40 2.77 -32.75 22.56
C THR A 40 1.35 -33.14 23.00
N ALA A 41 0.43 -33.63 22.17
CA ALA A 41 0.44 -33.82 20.72
C ALA A 41 -1.00 -34.08 20.19
N THR A 42 -1.05 -34.29 18.87
CA THR A 42 -2.00 -35.10 18.05
C THR A 42 -2.94 -34.29 17.16
N GLY A 43 -3.25 -34.71 15.93
CA GLY A 43 -2.67 -35.82 15.16
C GLY A 43 -3.70 -36.61 14.35
N SER A 44 -3.82 -36.32 13.05
CA SER A 44 -4.37 -37.24 12.04
C SER A 44 -3.92 -36.79 10.64
N ALA A 45 -4.11 -37.62 9.62
CA ALA A 45 -3.44 -37.46 8.33
C ALA A 45 -4.28 -37.89 7.11
N LYS A 46 -3.93 -37.30 5.95
CA LYS A 46 -4.12 -37.81 4.58
C LYS A 46 -5.51 -38.31 4.18
N ALA A 47 -6.13 -37.58 3.26
CA ALA A 47 -6.65 -38.19 2.04
C ALA A 47 -6.03 -37.48 0.83
N SER A 48 -5.64 -38.24 -0.20
CA SER A 48 -5.19 -37.69 -1.48
C SER A 48 -5.69 -38.61 -2.58
N LEU A 49 -6.40 -38.03 -3.54
CA LEU A 49 -6.75 -38.68 -4.80
C LEU A 49 -6.30 -37.81 -5.96
N LYS A 50 -5.90 -38.45 -7.06
CA LYS A 50 -5.37 -37.82 -8.28
C LYS A 50 -6.21 -38.24 -9.48
N THR A 51 -5.94 -37.57 -10.60
CA THR A 51 -6.38 -37.92 -11.97
C THR A 51 -7.85 -37.55 -12.27
N THR A 52 -8.26 -37.29 -13.51
CA THR A 52 -7.57 -37.34 -14.83
C THR A 52 -7.64 -36.02 -15.61
N LYS A 53 -6.77 -35.86 -16.62
CA LYS A 53 -6.95 -34.86 -17.70
C LYS A 53 -7.99 -35.35 -18.71
N THR A 54 -8.77 -34.43 -19.28
CA THR A 54 -9.15 -34.49 -20.71
C THR A 54 -9.42 -33.09 -21.27
N THR A 55 -8.82 -32.80 -22.42
CA THR A 55 -9.19 -31.71 -23.34
C THR A 55 -8.74 -32.13 -24.73
N PRO A 56 -9.54 -31.89 -25.79
CA PRO A 56 -8.88 -31.44 -27.01
C PRO A 56 -9.70 -30.46 -27.89
N LYS A 57 -9.03 -29.36 -28.26
CA LYS A 57 -9.15 -28.64 -29.55
C LYS A 57 -10.48 -27.90 -29.89
N ALA A 58 -10.53 -27.09 -30.96
CA ALA A 58 -9.75 -25.88 -31.30
C ALA A 58 -9.88 -25.48 -32.79
N THR A 59 -10.29 -24.24 -33.03
CA THR A 59 -10.09 -23.44 -34.27
C THR A 59 -10.06 -21.97 -33.82
N LYS A 60 -9.09 -21.10 -34.18
CA LYS A 60 -8.75 -20.54 -35.51
C LYS A 60 -9.96 -19.82 -36.13
N ALA A 61 -9.87 -18.60 -36.66
CA ALA A 61 -8.75 -17.81 -37.21
C ALA A 61 -9.10 -16.29 -37.20
N THR A 62 -8.32 -15.29 -37.65
CA THR A 62 -6.86 -14.98 -37.64
C THR A 62 -6.68 -13.54 -38.16
N LYS A 63 -5.81 -12.74 -37.51
CA LYS A 63 -5.11 -11.51 -37.98
C LYS A 63 -5.66 -10.69 -39.17
N THR A 64 -5.67 -9.36 -39.00
CA THR A 64 -4.74 -8.51 -39.79
C THR A 64 -4.18 -7.35 -38.97
N THR A 65 -2.93 -6.96 -39.25
CA THR A 65 -2.20 -5.85 -38.62
C THR A 65 -1.83 -4.79 -39.66
N LYS A 66 -1.68 -3.52 -39.27
CA LYS A 66 -0.79 -2.60 -39.99
C LYS A 66 0.07 -1.73 -39.06
N THR A 67 1.37 -1.83 -39.30
CA THR A 67 2.49 -1.01 -38.82
C THR A 67 2.54 0.32 -39.61
N ALA A 68 3.35 1.35 -39.31
CA ALA A 68 4.44 1.52 -38.35
C ALA A 68 4.65 3.01 -37.97
N GLY A 69 5.44 3.26 -36.92
CA GLY A 69 6.05 4.57 -36.63
C GLY A 69 7.20 4.43 -35.63
N LYS A 70 8.46 4.45 -36.10
CA LYS A 70 9.66 4.43 -35.24
C LYS A 70 10.25 5.84 -35.10
N THR A 71 10.53 6.26 -33.88
CA THR A 71 11.75 7.02 -33.54
C THR A 71 12.08 6.89 -32.05
N VAL A 72 13.37 6.78 -31.75
CA VAL A 72 13.93 6.95 -30.40
C VAL A 72 15.27 7.66 -30.55
N PRO A 73 15.49 8.77 -29.84
CA PRO A 73 16.81 9.17 -29.38
C PRO A 73 16.88 9.17 -27.84
N LYS A 74 18.06 8.88 -27.29
CA LYS A 74 18.37 9.20 -25.88
C LYS A 74 18.70 10.69 -25.77
N GLY A 75 18.26 11.34 -24.69
CA GLY A 75 18.67 12.71 -24.37
C GLY A 75 18.25 13.10 -22.95
N SER A 76 19.24 13.39 -22.10
CA SER A 76 19.02 13.88 -20.75
C SER A 76 18.93 15.42 -20.74
N ALA A 77 17.81 15.96 -20.28
CA ALA A 77 17.66 17.39 -19.97
C ALA A 77 16.60 17.56 -18.88
N ALA A 78 16.74 18.60 -18.05
CA ALA A 78 15.82 18.87 -16.96
C ALA A 78 14.60 19.69 -17.42
N LEU A 79 13.44 19.38 -16.83
CA LEU A 79 12.26 20.25 -16.76
C LEU A 79 11.89 20.37 -15.28
N GLY A 80 11.77 21.53 -14.66
CA GLY A 80 11.85 22.89 -15.21
C GLY A 80 10.49 23.59 -15.15
N ARG A 81 10.14 24.05 -13.94
CA ARG A 81 8.99 24.90 -13.57
C ARG A 81 8.22 25.55 -14.73
N SER A 82 6.95 25.17 -14.92
CA SER A 82 5.81 26.09 -14.76
C SER A 82 4.46 25.40 -15.06
N THR A 83 3.49 25.56 -14.16
CA THR A 83 2.06 25.70 -14.46
C THR A 83 1.41 26.35 -13.23
N ASP A 84 0.92 27.57 -13.36
CA ASP A 84 0.30 28.30 -12.26
C ASP A 84 -0.99 27.63 -11.78
N TRP A 85 -1.00 27.13 -10.54
CA TRP A 85 -2.23 27.00 -9.78
C TRP A 85 -2.51 28.35 -9.11
N GLN A 86 -3.66 28.96 -9.42
CA GLN A 86 -4.05 30.23 -8.80
C GLN A 86 -4.32 30.01 -7.31
N VAL A 87 -3.51 30.64 -6.47
CA VAL A 87 -3.68 30.59 -5.01
C VAL A 87 -4.94 31.38 -4.64
N GLY A 88 -6.04 30.64 -4.43
CA GLY A 88 -7.30 31.18 -3.92
C GLY A 88 -7.09 31.93 -2.60
N ALA A 89 -7.61 33.16 -2.54
CA ALA A 89 -7.43 34.16 -1.50
C ALA A 89 -7.17 33.64 -0.06
N LYS A 90 -6.06 34.10 0.55
CA LYS A 90 -5.89 34.06 2.02
C LYS A 90 -6.94 34.98 2.69
N VAL A 91 -8.06 34.40 3.12
CA VAL A 91 -9.03 35.09 3.98
C VAL A 91 -8.49 35.13 5.40
N THR A 92 -7.88 36.25 5.79
CA THR A 92 -7.46 36.50 7.17
C THR A 92 -8.66 36.87 8.03
N TYR A 93 -9.21 35.89 8.76
CA TYR A 93 -10.28 36.08 9.72
C TYR A 93 -9.88 37.02 10.86
N ARG A 94 -10.16 38.32 10.68
CA ARG A 94 -9.94 39.34 11.70
C ARG A 94 -11.10 39.35 12.70
N ALA A 95 -11.04 38.45 13.68
CA ALA A 95 -12.00 38.35 14.77
C ALA A 95 -12.29 39.74 15.39
N THR A 96 -13.50 40.24 15.19
CA THR A 96 -13.97 41.51 15.74
C THR A 96 -15.25 41.27 16.50
N SER A 97 -15.13 41.10 17.81
CA SER A 97 -16.24 40.83 18.72
C SER A 97 -17.27 41.97 18.67
N ARG A 98 -18.45 41.71 18.08
CA ARG A 98 -19.62 42.59 18.17
C ARG A 98 -20.77 41.88 18.87
N VAL A 99 -21.06 42.35 20.08
CA VAL A 99 -22.24 41.97 20.86
C VAL A 99 -23.52 42.34 20.11
N GLY A 100 -24.56 41.51 20.25
CA GLY A 100 -25.94 42.00 20.12
C GLY A 100 -26.52 42.08 18.72
N LYS A 101 -26.53 40.96 17.99
CA LYS A 101 -27.62 40.66 17.06
C LYS A 101 -28.18 39.28 17.43
N LYS A 102 -29.51 39.16 17.53
CA LYS A 102 -30.15 37.84 17.38
C LYS A 102 -29.83 37.35 15.96
N ALA A 103 -29.49 36.09 15.80
CA ALA A 103 -29.47 35.47 14.48
C ALA A 103 -30.87 35.65 13.87
N GLN A 104 -30.94 36.02 12.59
CA GLN A 104 -32.19 35.84 11.85
C GLN A 104 -32.33 34.35 11.55
N PRO A 105 -33.54 33.77 11.59
CA PRO A 105 -33.72 32.38 11.19
C PRO A 105 -33.23 32.22 9.75
N ARG A 106 -32.39 31.21 9.51
CA ARG A 106 -31.99 30.81 8.15
C ARG A 106 -33.27 30.51 7.36
N THR A 107 -33.33 30.94 6.11
CA THR A 107 -34.41 30.52 5.21
C THR A 107 -34.18 29.10 4.71
N LEU A 108 -35.25 28.36 4.35
CA LEU A 108 -35.13 27.03 3.76
C LEU A 108 -34.23 26.99 2.51
N ALA A 109 -34.22 28.07 1.73
CA ALA A 109 -33.32 28.22 0.58
C ALA A 109 -31.83 28.37 0.99
N GLN A 110 -31.54 29.03 2.12
CA GLN A 110 -30.18 29.10 2.66
C GLN A 110 -29.74 27.76 3.23
N LEU A 111 -30.59 27.09 4.01
CA LEU A 111 -30.32 25.74 4.53
C LEU A 111 -30.06 24.73 3.41
N ARG A 112 -30.84 24.77 2.32
CA ARG A 112 -30.62 23.89 1.15
C ARG A 112 -29.26 24.11 0.50
N VAL A 113 -28.84 25.37 0.32
CA VAL A 113 -27.53 25.72 -0.26
C VAL A 113 -26.38 25.38 0.69
N GLU A 114 -26.53 25.62 2.00
CA GLU A 114 -25.53 25.26 3.01
C GLU A 114 -25.35 23.73 3.08
N ARG A 115 -26.44 22.94 3.04
CA ARG A 115 -26.40 21.47 2.98
C ARG A 115 -25.80 20.95 1.67
N GLU A 116 -26.08 21.58 0.52
CA GLU A 116 -25.47 21.18 -0.76
C GLU A 116 -23.94 21.41 -0.76
N ILE A 117 -23.49 22.55 -0.23
CA ILE A 117 -22.06 22.86 -0.05
C ILE A 117 -21.41 21.90 0.94
N SER A 118 -22.11 21.54 2.02
CA SER A 118 -21.68 20.55 3.01
C SER A 118 -21.44 19.18 2.37
N GLY A 119 -22.45 18.63 1.68
CA GLY A 119 -22.34 17.34 0.99
C GLY A 119 -21.24 17.32 -0.08
N GLN A 120 -21.06 18.40 -0.85
CA GLN A 120 -19.94 18.52 -1.80
C GLN A 120 -18.57 18.52 -1.09
N ARG A 121 -18.45 19.16 0.08
CA ARG A 121 -17.23 19.16 0.90
C ARG A 121 -16.96 17.78 1.51
N GLN A 122 -17.96 17.14 2.10
CA GLN A 122 -17.87 15.80 2.69
C GLN A 122 -17.53 14.74 1.64
N ALA A 123 -18.12 14.82 0.43
CA ALA A 123 -17.77 13.94 -0.70
C ALA A 123 -16.32 14.13 -1.17
N THR A 124 -15.81 15.37 -1.15
CA THR A 124 -14.41 15.68 -1.47
C THR A 124 -13.46 15.09 -0.44
N LEU A 125 -13.73 15.30 0.85
CA LEU A 125 -12.94 14.73 1.96
C LEU A 125 -12.93 13.20 1.91
N ASN A 126 -14.08 12.56 1.68
CA ASN A 126 -14.17 11.10 1.52
C ASN A 126 -13.38 10.57 0.31
N ALA A 127 -13.27 11.33 -0.78
CA ALA A 127 -12.48 10.96 -1.95
C ALA A 127 -10.96 11.07 -1.69
N ASN A 128 -10.54 12.10 -0.96
CA ASN A 128 -9.17 12.24 -0.50
C ASN A 128 -8.79 11.16 0.53
N LEU A 129 -9.56 10.99 1.61
CA LEU A 129 -9.33 10.02 2.68
C LEU A 129 -9.12 8.60 2.13
N LYS A 130 -9.92 8.21 1.13
CA LYS A 130 -9.80 6.94 0.40
C LYS A 130 -8.47 6.79 -0.37
N THR A 131 -7.87 7.90 -0.78
CA THR A 131 -6.56 8.01 -1.40
C THR A 131 -5.44 8.01 -0.35
N SER A 132 -5.58 8.80 0.72
CA SER A 132 -4.67 8.90 1.86
C SER A 132 -4.49 7.53 2.55
N VAL A 133 -5.59 6.83 2.88
CA VAL A 133 -5.59 5.46 3.43
C VAL A 133 -4.92 4.45 2.48
N LYS A 134 -5.03 4.64 1.16
CA LYS A 134 -4.36 3.79 0.16
C LYS A 134 -2.85 4.07 0.08
N ALA A 135 -2.41 5.30 0.26
CA ALA A 135 -1.00 5.67 0.39
C ALA A 135 -0.41 5.10 1.70
N GLN A 136 -1.07 5.33 2.83
CA GLN A 136 -0.74 4.77 4.14
C GLN A 136 -0.58 3.24 4.08
N GLY A 137 -1.56 2.56 3.45
CA GLY A 137 -1.54 1.12 3.21
C GLY A 137 -0.50 0.63 2.20
N THR A 138 0.21 1.54 1.51
CA THR A 138 1.34 1.24 0.63
C THR A 138 2.65 1.41 1.38
N TYR A 139 2.88 2.56 2.04
CA TYR A 139 4.04 2.80 2.90
C TYR A 139 4.19 1.74 4.01
N LYS A 140 3.10 1.34 4.67
CA LYS A 140 3.10 0.24 5.66
C LYS A 140 3.58 -1.11 5.10
N LYS A 141 3.45 -1.35 3.77
CA LYS A 141 4.03 -2.54 3.10
C LYS A 141 5.51 -2.35 2.81
N GLU A 142 5.94 -1.16 2.38
CA GLU A 142 7.34 -0.88 2.04
C GLU A 142 8.24 -0.91 3.28
N VAL A 143 7.81 -0.30 4.39
CA VAL A 143 8.48 -0.43 5.70
C VAL A 143 8.63 -1.91 6.11
N LYS A 144 7.62 -2.75 5.84
CA LYS A 144 7.67 -4.19 6.12
C LYS A 144 8.67 -4.93 5.21
N VAL A 145 8.74 -4.57 3.93
CA VAL A 145 9.71 -5.13 2.97
C VAL A 145 11.14 -4.73 3.35
N LYS A 146 11.41 -3.45 3.62
CA LYS A 146 12.74 -2.97 4.04
C LYS A 146 13.16 -3.57 5.38
N LYS A 147 12.26 -3.73 6.36
CA LYS A 147 12.56 -4.44 7.63
C LYS A 147 12.99 -5.91 7.42
N GLU A 148 12.34 -6.64 6.52
CA GLU A 148 12.77 -8.01 6.16
C GLU A 148 14.02 -8.04 5.26
N ALA A 149 14.35 -6.96 4.53
CA ALA A 149 15.62 -6.80 3.84
C ALA A 149 16.76 -6.58 4.86
N LYS A 150 16.65 -5.55 5.71
CA LYS A 150 17.57 -5.26 6.83
C LYS A 150 17.92 -6.52 7.63
N LYS A 151 16.91 -7.28 8.05
CA LYS A 151 17.05 -8.54 8.80
C LYS A 151 17.91 -9.60 8.09
N LYS A 152 17.91 -9.66 6.75
CA LYS A 152 18.82 -10.53 5.96
C LYS A 152 20.24 -9.98 5.94
N ILE A 153 20.41 -8.66 5.82
CA ILE A 153 21.72 -7.99 5.84
C ILE A 153 22.36 -8.15 7.23
N THR A 154 21.60 -7.96 8.32
CA THR A 154 22.05 -8.26 9.69
C THR A 154 22.44 -9.73 9.90
N ALA A 155 21.75 -10.67 9.25
CA ALA A 155 22.14 -12.08 9.27
C ALA A 155 23.45 -12.34 8.50
N ASN A 156 23.69 -11.64 7.39
CA ASN A 156 24.98 -11.66 6.68
C ASN A 156 26.10 -11.05 7.55
N LEU A 157 25.84 -9.92 8.22
CA LEU A 157 26.79 -9.30 9.15
C LEU A 157 27.24 -10.30 10.22
N GLN A 158 26.30 -11.01 10.86
CA GLN A 158 26.64 -12.05 11.85
C GLN A 158 27.54 -13.16 11.31
N VAL A 159 27.50 -13.47 10.01
CA VAL A 159 28.42 -14.41 9.35
C VAL A 159 29.79 -13.76 9.14
N LYS A 160 29.84 -12.50 8.66
CA LYS A 160 31.09 -11.75 8.47
C LYS A 160 31.82 -11.48 9.79
N THR A 161 31.12 -11.08 10.86
CA THR A 161 31.71 -10.90 12.21
C THR A 161 32.31 -12.21 12.75
N ARG A 162 31.66 -13.36 12.50
CA ARG A 162 32.22 -14.68 12.87
C ARG A 162 33.47 -15.03 12.06
N ALA A 163 33.51 -14.66 10.78
CA ALA A 163 34.72 -14.78 9.96
C ALA A 163 35.85 -13.89 10.50
N ARG A 164 35.56 -12.64 10.90
CA ARG A 164 36.56 -11.73 11.48
C ARG A 164 37.15 -12.29 12.77
N VAL A 165 36.31 -12.71 13.72
CA VAL A 165 36.75 -13.34 14.98
C VAL A 165 37.57 -14.63 14.74
N ALA A 166 37.25 -15.39 13.68
CA ALA A 166 38.06 -16.54 13.28
C ALA A 166 39.43 -16.12 12.69
N ALA A 167 39.50 -15.04 11.90
CA ALA A 167 40.74 -14.48 11.37
C ALA A 167 41.62 -13.86 12.49
N GLU A 168 41.03 -13.09 13.41
CA GLU A 168 41.67 -12.59 14.64
C GLU A 168 42.31 -13.75 15.45
N ALA A 169 41.58 -14.86 15.63
CA ALA A 169 42.07 -16.04 16.32
C ALA A 169 43.20 -16.77 15.57
N ARG A 170 43.12 -16.86 14.23
CA ARG A 170 44.21 -17.37 13.38
C ARG A 170 45.45 -16.49 13.54
N LEU A 171 45.31 -15.17 13.43
CA LEU A 171 46.42 -14.20 13.52
C LEU A 171 47.13 -14.31 14.87
N LYS A 172 46.38 -14.38 15.97
CA LYS A 172 46.91 -14.61 17.32
C LYS A 172 47.69 -15.92 17.43
N ALA A 173 47.25 -16.99 16.76
CA ALA A 173 47.98 -18.25 16.69
C ALA A 173 49.27 -18.16 15.85
N LYS A 174 49.26 -17.41 14.73
CA LYS A 174 50.45 -17.15 13.90
C LYS A 174 51.50 -16.34 14.63
N ILE A 175 51.13 -15.23 15.27
CA ILE A 175 52.01 -14.41 16.13
C ILE A 175 52.63 -15.29 17.23
N THR A 176 51.83 -16.17 17.85
CA THR A 176 52.33 -17.11 18.87
C THR A 176 53.32 -18.14 18.29
N ALA A 177 53.14 -18.57 17.04
CA ALA A 177 54.07 -19.48 16.35
C ALA A 177 55.37 -18.77 15.94
N GLN A 178 55.29 -17.56 15.38
CA GLN A 178 56.44 -16.73 15.03
C GLN A 178 57.28 -16.41 16.28
N GLY A 179 56.65 -16.03 17.39
CA GLY A 179 57.33 -15.83 18.67
C GLY A 179 58.08 -17.07 19.15
N LYS A 180 57.50 -18.27 19.03
CA LYS A 180 58.17 -19.54 19.34
C LYS A 180 59.37 -19.78 18.42
N ALA A 181 59.20 -19.66 17.10
CA ALA A 181 60.29 -19.81 16.14
C ALA A 181 61.45 -18.84 16.44
N LYS A 182 61.13 -17.59 16.81
CA LYS A 182 62.15 -16.60 17.21
C LYS A 182 62.91 -17.03 18.46
N THR A 183 62.24 -17.49 19.52
CA THR A 183 62.95 -18.02 20.70
C THR A 183 63.81 -19.25 20.41
N GLN A 184 63.49 -20.03 19.37
CA GLN A 184 64.32 -21.14 18.89
C GLN A 184 65.53 -20.65 18.10
N TYR A 185 65.38 -19.60 17.27
CA TYR A 185 66.49 -18.91 16.62
C TYR A 185 67.46 -18.32 17.66
N ASP A 186 66.95 -17.53 18.63
CA ASP A 186 67.75 -16.91 19.69
C ASP A 186 68.55 -17.97 20.49
N ALA A 187 67.94 -19.13 20.75
CA ALA A 187 68.58 -20.25 21.42
C ALA A 187 69.65 -20.95 20.54
N ALA A 188 69.41 -21.09 19.23
CA ALA A 188 70.39 -21.64 18.29
C ALA A 188 71.59 -20.70 18.10
N GLU A 189 71.36 -19.39 18.00
CA GLU A 189 72.41 -18.36 17.93
C GLU A 189 73.27 -18.35 19.21
N LYS A 190 72.64 -18.56 20.38
CA LYS A 190 73.35 -18.75 21.65
C LYS A 190 74.20 -20.03 21.69
N LYS A 191 73.78 -21.13 21.05
CA LYS A 191 74.63 -22.33 20.86
C LYS A 191 75.79 -22.07 19.90
N LEU A 192 75.54 -21.32 18.82
CA LEU A 192 76.55 -21.01 17.80
C LEU A 192 77.65 -20.12 18.37
N THR A 193 77.28 -19.04 19.07
CA THR A 193 78.24 -18.15 19.76
C THR A 193 79.04 -18.90 20.83
N ALA A 194 78.42 -19.79 21.60
CA ALA A 194 79.13 -20.68 22.53
C ALA A 194 80.09 -21.67 21.83
N SER A 195 79.72 -22.16 20.64
CA SER A 195 80.55 -23.07 19.82
C SER A 195 81.71 -22.36 19.12
N GLY A 196 81.55 -21.09 18.74
CA GLY A 196 82.65 -20.22 18.30
C GLY A 196 83.57 -19.79 19.45
N SER A 197 83.02 -19.69 20.66
CA SER A 197 83.76 -19.34 21.90
C SER A 197 84.56 -20.50 22.51
N ILE A 198 84.73 -21.61 21.79
CA ILE A 198 85.58 -22.73 22.24
C ILE A 198 87.05 -22.26 22.22
N LYS A 199 87.52 -21.79 23.38
CA LYS A 199 88.94 -21.61 23.65
C LYS A 199 89.63 -22.96 23.45
N ILE A 200 90.48 -23.05 22.44
CA ILE A 200 91.45 -24.13 22.32
C ILE A 200 92.45 -23.92 23.46
N ASN A 201 92.23 -24.58 24.60
CA ASN A 201 93.27 -24.72 25.62
C ASN A 201 94.40 -25.51 24.96
N ILE A 202 95.47 -24.81 24.55
CA ILE A 202 96.64 -25.41 23.90
C ILE A 202 97.40 -26.22 24.94
N SER A 203 96.95 -27.45 25.18
CA SER A 203 97.73 -28.44 25.90
C SER A 203 99.00 -28.74 25.10
N LEU A 204 100.10 -28.98 25.80
CA LEU A 204 101.42 -29.32 25.24
C LEU A 204 101.47 -30.77 24.69
N GLY A 205 100.35 -31.22 24.11
CA GLY A 205 100.12 -32.58 23.62
C GLY A 205 100.58 -32.79 22.17
N LYS A 206 100.72 -34.07 21.79
CA LYS A 206 101.20 -34.50 20.47
C LYS A 206 100.28 -34.01 19.35
N LYS A 207 100.85 -33.51 18.23
CA LYS A 207 100.15 -32.86 17.09
C LYS A 207 98.85 -33.55 16.61
N ASN A 208 98.77 -34.88 16.63
CA ASN A 208 97.59 -35.62 16.19
C ASN A 208 96.37 -35.46 17.12
N ALA A 209 96.57 -35.23 18.42
CA ALA A 209 95.47 -34.94 19.36
C ALA A 209 94.84 -33.57 19.05
N GLN A 210 95.68 -32.54 18.90
CA GLN A 210 95.27 -31.18 18.54
C GLN A 210 94.54 -31.11 17.19
N LYS A 211 94.86 -32.01 16.23
CA LYS A 211 94.09 -32.15 14.99
C LYS A 211 92.68 -32.70 15.28
N LYS A 212 92.57 -33.82 16.01
CA LYS A 212 91.29 -34.46 16.34
C LYS A 212 90.36 -33.52 17.13
N GLU A 213 90.90 -32.73 18.05
CA GLU A 213 90.17 -31.70 18.80
C GLU A 213 89.63 -30.61 17.86
N ARG A 214 90.46 -30.09 16.94
CA ARG A 214 90.07 -29.07 15.96
C ARG A 214 89.00 -29.56 14.98
N ASP A 215 89.14 -30.78 14.47
CA ASP A 215 88.16 -31.41 13.58
C ASP A 215 86.82 -31.64 14.31
N THR A 216 86.86 -31.99 15.60
CA THR A 216 85.66 -32.11 16.47
C THR A 216 85.00 -30.75 16.73
N ALA A 217 85.79 -29.71 17.03
CA ALA A 217 85.29 -28.36 17.25
C ALA A 217 84.65 -27.79 15.97
N LYS A 218 85.29 -28.00 14.80
CA LYS A 218 84.72 -27.63 13.50
C LYS A 218 83.39 -28.34 13.25
N LYS A 219 83.31 -29.66 13.48
CA LYS A 219 82.04 -30.42 13.32
C LYS A 219 80.92 -29.89 14.23
N LYS A 220 81.24 -29.42 15.46
CA LYS A 220 80.26 -28.75 16.34
C LYS A 220 79.79 -27.42 15.75
N LEU A 221 80.71 -26.58 15.27
CA LEU A 221 80.39 -25.29 14.64
C LEU A 221 79.53 -25.47 13.37
N ASP A 222 79.91 -26.40 12.50
CA ASP A 222 79.16 -26.76 11.28
C ASP A 222 77.76 -27.30 11.59
N THR A 223 77.56 -27.93 12.75
CA THR A 223 76.25 -28.39 13.23
C THR A 223 75.42 -27.21 13.78
N ALA A 224 76.02 -26.34 14.60
CA ALA A 224 75.34 -25.16 15.14
C ALA A 224 74.91 -24.17 14.05
N ASN A 225 75.73 -23.98 13.02
CA ASN A 225 75.36 -23.19 11.83
C ASN A 225 74.09 -23.73 11.15
N LYS A 226 73.97 -25.06 11.02
CA LYS A 226 72.77 -25.70 10.43
C LYS A 226 71.53 -25.60 11.32
N GLU A 227 71.71 -25.61 12.65
CA GLU A 227 70.59 -25.33 13.56
C GLU A 227 70.09 -23.88 13.42
N VAL A 228 70.99 -22.90 13.31
CA VAL A 228 70.65 -21.49 13.08
C VAL A 228 69.98 -21.28 11.72
N GLU A 229 70.54 -21.83 10.64
CA GLU A 229 69.97 -21.71 9.28
C GLU A 229 68.55 -22.32 9.21
N LYS A 230 68.33 -23.45 9.89
CA LYS A 230 67.01 -24.07 10.01
C LYS A 230 66.04 -23.18 10.80
N ALA A 231 66.44 -22.69 11.97
CA ALA A 231 65.60 -21.84 12.80
C ALA A 231 65.27 -20.49 12.11
N GLN A 232 66.20 -19.93 11.33
CA GLN A 232 65.97 -18.73 10.53
C GLN A 232 64.87 -18.95 9.48
N LYS A 233 64.88 -20.09 8.77
CA LYS A 233 63.83 -20.47 7.82
C LYS A 233 62.49 -20.74 8.50
N GLU A 234 62.50 -21.26 9.73
CA GLU A 234 61.29 -21.41 10.56
C GLU A 234 60.72 -20.05 11.02
N VAL A 235 61.56 -19.05 11.31
CA VAL A 235 61.11 -17.66 11.56
C VAL A 235 60.55 -17.00 10.30
N GLU A 236 61.24 -17.14 9.15
CA GLU A 236 60.83 -16.53 7.88
C GLU A 236 59.47 -17.08 7.40
N THR A 237 59.30 -18.40 7.39
CA THR A 237 58.03 -19.04 7.02
C THR A 237 56.91 -18.75 8.02
N ALA A 238 57.20 -18.65 9.32
CA ALA A 238 56.20 -18.23 10.31
C ALA A 238 55.78 -16.76 10.13
N THR A 239 56.69 -15.89 9.68
CA THR A 239 56.41 -14.47 9.42
C THR A 239 55.55 -14.28 8.17
N GLN A 240 55.90 -14.92 7.05
CA GLN A 240 55.07 -14.92 5.83
C GLN A 240 53.66 -15.45 6.12
N ALA A 241 53.56 -16.51 6.93
CA ALA A 241 52.29 -17.11 7.31
C ALA A 241 51.50 -16.31 8.37
N GLU A 242 52.10 -15.28 8.98
CA GLU A 242 51.40 -14.26 9.80
C GLU A 242 50.89 -13.12 8.92
N GLU A 243 51.72 -12.66 7.98
CA GLU A 243 51.42 -11.58 7.04
C GLU A 243 50.20 -11.92 6.16
N GLN A 244 50.17 -13.13 5.59
CA GLN A 244 49.00 -13.66 4.85
C GLN A 244 47.69 -13.61 5.66
N VAL A 245 47.74 -13.83 6.98
CA VAL A 245 46.54 -13.81 7.84
C VAL A 245 46.15 -12.38 8.24
N LYS A 246 47.07 -11.41 8.16
CA LYS A 246 46.72 -9.98 8.22
C LYS A 246 46.00 -9.54 6.95
N GLU A 247 46.43 -10.00 5.78
CA GLU A 247 45.73 -9.76 4.51
C GLU A 247 44.33 -10.38 4.52
N GLU A 248 44.18 -11.64 4.98
CA GLU A 248 42.84 -12.24 5.23
C GLU A 248 41.99 -11.39 6.18
N LEU A 249 42.56 -10.90 7.29
CA LEU A 249 41.82 -10.12 8.29
C LEU A 249 41.35 -8.77 7.75
N VAL A 250 42.20 -8.03 7.04
CA VAL A 250 41.85 -6.73 6.43
C VAL A 250 40.72 -6.88 5.43
N GLN A 251 40.77 -7.90 4.56
CA GLN A 251 39.68 -8.18 3.62
C GLN A 251 38.35 -8.44 4.34
N VAL A 252 38.36 -9.24 5.42
CA VAL A 252 37.15 -9.53 6.20
C VAL A 252 36.68 -8.31 7.02
N GLU A 253 37.58 -7.41 7.42
CA GLU A 253 37.22 -6.12 8.04
C GLU A 253 36.54 -5.16 7.05
N GLU A 254 37.00 -5.12 5.79
CA GLU A 254 36.31 -4.38 4.73
C GLU A 254 34.94 -4.98 4.41
N GLU A 255 34.84 -6.32 4.27
CA GLU A 255 33.55 -7.01 4.07
C GLU A 255 32.56 -6.84 5.25
N VAL A 256 33.05 -6.65 6.48
CA VAL A 256 32.19 -6.30 7.63
C VAL A 256 31.66 -4.88 7.47
N ARG A 257 32.55 -3.92 7.18
CA ARG A 257 32.22 -2.50 7.03
C ARG A 257 31.20 -2.26 5.91
N GLU A 258 31.38 -2.89 4.74
CA GLU A 258 30.43 -2.78 3.62
C GLU A 258 29.01 -3.27 3.99
N VAL A 259 28.90 -4.28 4.85
CA VAL A 259 27.62 -4.83 5.31
C VAL A 259 27.02 -4.00 6.45
N GLU A 260 27.85 -3.32 7.25
CA GLU A 260 27.40 -2.31 8.23
C GLU A 260 26.85 -1.07 7.52
N GLU A 261 27.52 -0.56 6.49
CA GLU A 261 27.08 0.56 5.65
C GLU A 261 25.74 0.26 4.94
N GLN A 262 25.56 -0.96 4.41
CA GLN A 262 24.28 -1.44 3.86
C GLN A 262 23.14 -1.53 4.90
N ILE A 263 23.45 -1.66 6.19
CA ILE A 263 22.43 -1.63 7.25
C ILE A 263 22.06 -0.18 7.56
N GLU A 264 23.03 0.73 7.63
CA GLU A 264 22.79 2.17 7.86
C GLU A 264 21.97 2.80 6.72
N GLU A 265 22.27 2.47 5.46
CA GLU A 265 21.48 2.90 4.29
C GLU A 265 20.01 2.45 4.42
N VAL A 266 19.77 1.15 4.63
CA VAL A 266 18.40 0.60 4.76
C VAL A 266 17.71 1.05 6.06
N GLU A 267 18.45 1.39 7.11
CA GLU A 267 17.90 2.04 8.31
C GLU A 267 17.38 3.44 7.98
N LYS A 268 18.20 4.26 7.30
CA LYS A 268 17.79 5.60 6.88
C LYS A 268 16.55 5.56 5.98
N GLU A 269 16.54 4.70 4.97
CA GLU A 269 15.37 4.50 4.10
C GLU A 269 14.10 4.05 4.85
N ILE A 270 14.24 3.39 6.00
CA ILE A 270 13.09 2.98 6.84
C ILE A 270 12.54 4.17 7.64
N GLU A 271 13.40 5.08 8.11
CA GLU A 271 12.96 6.28 8.84
C GLU A 271 12.41 7.34 7.88
N GLU A 272 12.99 7.54 6.70
CA GLU A 272 12.48 8.44 5.65
C GLU A 272 11.03 8.06 5.24
N ILE A 273 10.77 6.77 4.98
CA ILE A 273 9.42 6.27 4.69
C ILE A 273 8.48 6.32 5.93
N LYS A 274 9.00 6.32 7.15
CA LYS A 274 8.17 6.53 8.36
C LYS A 274 7.76 7.99 8.52
N GLU A 275 8.60 8.94 8.13
CA GLU A 275 8.26 10.36 8.15
C GLU A 275 7.16 10.65 7.11
N GLU A 276 7.29 10.17 5.87
CA GLU A 276 6.21 10.22 4.86
C GLU A 276 4.93 9.51 5.35
N LEU A 277 5.04 8.33 5.97
CA LEU A 277 3.90 7.63 6.55
C LEU A 277 3.23 8.42 7.69
N LYS A 278 4.00 9.14 8.51
CA LYS A 278 3.47 9.95 9.60
C LYS A 278 2.71 11.17 9.06
N GLU A 279 3.22 11.84 8.03
CA GLU A 279 2.53 12.94 7.37
C GLU A 279 1.16 12.49 6.83
N VAL A 280 1.10 11.32 6.18
CA VAL A 280 -0.17 10.73 5.70
C VAL A 280 -1.08 10.25 6.86
N GLU A 281 -0.52 9.83 8.00
CA GLU A 281 -1.33 9.51 9.19
C GLU A 281 -1.89 10.75 9.89
N GLU A 282 -1.24 11.91 9.79
CA GLU A 282 -1.77 13.20 10.24
C GLU A 282 -2.78 13.79 9.25
N GLU A 283 -2.55 13.67 7.93
CA GLU A 283 -3.52 14.04 6.88
C GLU A 283 -4.83 13.26 7.04
N ILE A 284 -4.76 11.93 7.22
CA ILE A 284 -5.95 11.09 7.49
C ILE A 284 -6.72 11.58 8.72
N ALA A 285 -6.04 11.93 9.81
CA ALA A 285 -6.69 12.40 11.03
C ALA A 285 -7.33 13.79 10.87
N GLU A 286 -6.73 14.69 10.09
CA GLU A 286 -7.32 16.00 9.75
C GLU A 286 -8.52 15.86 8.79
N GLU A 287 -8.56 14.84 7.94
CA GLU A 287 -9.70 14.56 7.06
C GLU A 287 -10.84 13.87 7.81
N GLU A 288 -10.55 12.86 8.64
CA GLU A 288 -11.54 12.20 9.51
C GLU A 288 -12.19 13.19 10.48
N ALA A 289 -11.40 14.07 11.14
CA ALA A 289 -11.94 15.09 12.04
C ALA A 289 -12.77 16.18 11.33
N GLN A 290 -12.48 16.47 10.05
CA GLN A 290 -13.32 17.39 9.25
C GLN A 290 -14.62 16.74 8.81
N ILE A 291 -14.63 15.43 8.55
CA ILE A 291 -15.85 14.68 8.26
C ILE A 291 -16.72 14.58 9.52
N GLU A 292 -16.14 14.23 10.68
CA GLU A 292 -16.87 14.20 11.96
C GLU A 292 -17.45 15.57 12.34
N ALA A 293 -16.72 16.67 12.06
CA ALA A 293 -17.21 18.03 12.26
C ALA A 293 -18.39 18.39 11.33
N ILE A 294 -18.34 17.99 10.06
CA ILE A 294 -19.47 18.18 9.12
C ILE A 294 -20.68 17.35 9.57
N GLU A 295 -20.47 16.08 9.93
CA GLU A 295 -21.52 15.20 10.44
C GLU A 295 -22.07 15.67 11.80
N ALA A 296 -21.35 16.52 12.53
CA ALA A 296 -21.83 17.19 13.74
C ALA A 296 -22.61 18.47 13.41
N GLU A 297 -22.15 19.30 12.49
CA GLU A 297 -22.89 20.47 11.99
C GLU A 297 -24.23 20.05 11.35
N GLU A 298 -24.27 18.94 10.59
CA GLU A 298 -25.50 18.41 10.00
C GLU A 298 -26.46 17.83 11.04
N ARG A 299 -25.95 17.21 12.11
CA ARG A 299 -26.79 16.79 13.27
C ARG A 299 -27.29 17.97 14.09
N GLU A 300 -26.48 19.01 14.30
CA GLU A 300 -26.95 20.24 14.96
C GLU A 300 -28.01 20.97 14.10
N ASP A 301 -27.95 20.89 12.76
CA ASP A 301 -29.00 21.41 11.87
C ASP A 301 -30.23 20.47 11.73
N GLU A 302 -30.18 19.22 12.22
CA GLU A 302 -31.36 18.38 12.50
C GLU A 302 -31.96 18.71 13.88
N ASP A 303 -31.16 18.69 14.94
CA ASP A 303 -31.56 18.99 16.33
C ASP A 303 -32.01 20.47 16.54
N ALA A 304 -31.62 21.39 15.65
CA ALA A 304 -32.05 22.80 15.66
C ALA A 304 -33.41 23.04 14.97
N ILE A 305 -34.01 22.02 14.36
CA ILE A 305 -35.44 22.05 14.05
C ILE A 305 -36.16 21.77 15.39
N PRO A 306 -36.97 22.71 15.93
CA PRO A 306 -37.75 22.41 17.12
C PRO A 306 -38.73 21.27 16.85
N GLU A 307 -39.03 20.43 17.86
CA GLU A 307 -40.06 19.38 17.81
C GLU A 307 -41.49 19.96 17.76
N GLU A 308 -41.77 20.84 16.80
CA GLU A 308 -43.10 21.30 16.41
C GLU A 308 -43.32 20.87 14.94
N ASP A 309 -43.99 19.72 14.79
CA ASP A 309 -44.68 19.24 13.58
C ASP A 309 -43.85 18.91 12.31
N ILE A 310 -43.01 17.86 12.37
CA ILE A 310 -42.93 16.91 11.24
C ILE A 310 -43.99 15.82 11.47
N VAL A 311 -45.21 16.09 11.01
CA VAL A 311 -46.29 15.11 11.05
C VAL A 311 -46.09 14.12 9.89
N ILE A 312 -45.51 12.96 10.17
CA ILE A 312 -45.65 11.80 9.28
C ILE A 312 -47.13 11.43 9.31
N SER A 313 -47.87 11.88 8.30
CA SER A 313 -49.29 11.58 8.18
C SER A 313 -49.49 10.11 7.84
N GLU A 314 -50.49 9.49 8.48
CA GLU A 314 -51.08 8.27 7.92
C GLU A 314 -51.63 8.62 6.53
N PRO A 315 -51.45 7.75 5.51
CA PRO A 315 -51.94 8.02 4.17
C PRO A 315 -53.45 8.33 4.22
N PRO A 316 -53.91 9.48 3.70
CA PRO A 316 -55.33 9.82 3.77
C PRO A 316 -56.18 8.80 3.01
N ASP A 317 -57.37 8.49 3.55
CA ASP A 317 -58.31 7.49 3.00
C ASP A 317 -58.62 7.71 1.51
N GLU A 318 -58.58 8.96 1.06
CA GLU A 318 -58.64 9.35 -0.35
C GLU A 318 -57.32 10.06 -0.74
N PRO A 319 -56.71 9.73 -1.90
CA PRO A 319 -55.51 10.44 -2.39
C PRO A 319 -55.80 11.92 -2.67
N PRO A 320 -54.75 12.77 -2.74
CA PRO A 320 -54.92 14.20 -3.02
C PRO A 320 -55.70 14.44 -4.33
N VAL A 321 -56.45 15.55 -4.35
CA VAL A 321 -57.32 15.95 -5.50
C VAL A 321 -56.51 16.28 -6.76
N ASN A 322 -55.20 16.50 -6.62
CA ASN A 322 -54.25 16.56 -7.73
C ASN A 322 -53.56 15.18 -7.83
N ASP A 323 -53.47 14.64 -9.05
CA ASP A 323 -53.03 13.26 -9.31
C ASP A 323 -51.73 12.83 -8.59
N PHE A 324 -51.61 11.51 -8.38
CA PHE A 324 -50.37 10.75 -8.20
C PHE A 324 -49.25 11.35 -7.31
N GLY A 325 -49.12 10.76 -6.13
CA GLY A 325 -47.98 10.94 -5.24
C GLY A 325 -48.16 12.01 -4.16
N TYR A 326 -47.22 12.04 -3.22
CA TYR A 326 -47.14 12.99 -2.13
C TYR A 326 -45.78 13.70 -2.15
N GLU A 327 -45.77 15.01 -1.90
CA GLU A 327 -44.54 15.83 -1.79
C GLU A 327 -43.82 15.64 -0.44
N GLU A 328 -44.53 15.08 0.55
CA GLU A 328 -44.03 14.75 1.89
C GLU A 328 -43.89 13.22 2.06
N PRO A 329 -43.01 12.72 2.96
CA PRO A 329 -42.82 11.29 3.17
C PRO A 329 -44.06 10.61 3.79
N VAL A 330 -44.71 9.74 3.02
CA VAL A 330 -45.88 8.95 3.48
C VAL A 330 -45.48 7.50 3.75
N TYR A 331 -45.85 7.00 4.93
CA TYR A 331 -45.53 5.63 5.36
C TYR A 331 -46.15 4.58 4.43
N GLY A 332 -45.34 3.60 4.00
CA GLY A 332 -45.72 2.55 3.05
C GLY A 332 -45.55 2.91 1.57
N CYS A 333 -45.51 4.19 1.20
CA CYS A 333 -45.28 4.61 -0.18
C CYS A 333 -43.80 4.50 -0.59
N PHE A 334 -43.56 4.30 -1.88
CA PHE A 334 -42.22 4.18 -2.47
C PHE A 334 -41.61 5.56 -2.72
N LYS A 335 -40.32 5.72 -2.40
CA LYS A 335 -39.57 6.94 -2.72
C LYS A 335 -39.21 6.96 -4.21
N GLY A 336 -39.73 7.94 -4.93
CA GLY A 336 -39.37 8.29 -6.30
C GLY A 336 -38.39 9.45 -6.35
N GLU A 337 -37.19 9.21 -6.88
CA GLU A 337 -36.19 10.25 -7.10
C GLU A 337 -36.31 10.80 -8.52
N VAL A 338 -36.69 12.07 -8.64
CA VAL A 338 -36.89 12.77 -9.92
C VAL A 338 -35.58 13.39 -10.37
N MET A 339 -35.19 13.20 -11.63
CA MET A 339 -33.94 13.70 -12.21
C MET A 339 -34.20 14.30 -13.60
N PHE A 340 -33.72 15.51 -13.86
CA PHE A 340 -33.78 16.12 -15.19
C PHE A 340 -32.59 15.62 -16.03
N ILE A 341 -32.85 15.17 -17.26
CA ILE A 341 -31.88 14.45 -18.10
C ILE A 341 -31.56 15.20 -19.39
N GLU A 342 -30.58 14.75 -20.17
CA GLU A 342 -30.21 15.44 -21.41
C GLU A 342 -31.38 15.50 -22.40
N THR A 343 -31.69 16.69 -22.95
CA THR A 343 -32.73 16.83 -23.99
C THR A 343 -32.41 15.97 -25.21
N ASN A 344 -33.42 15.34 -25.81
CA ASN A 344 -33.28 14.33 -26.87
C ASN A 344 -32.64 13.00 -26.39
N SER A 345 -32.70 12.69 -25.08
CA SER A 345 -32.41 11.34 -24.57
C SER A 345 -33.36 10.32 -25.20
N PRO A 346 -32.87 9.21 -25.78
CA PRO A 346 -33.71 8.26 -26.51
C PRO A 346 -34.38 7.20 -25.61
N SER A 347 -34.06 7.19 -24.31
CA SER A 347 -34.38 6.13 -23.34
C SER A 347 -34.06 6.61 -21.91
N LEU A 348 -34.36 5.77 -20.92
CA LEU A 348 -33.90 5.90 -19.54
C LEU A 348 -32.36 6.05 -19.42
N PRO A 349 -31.87 6.75 -18.37
CA PRO A 349 -30.44 6.81 -18.03
C PRO A 349 -29.82 5.43 -17.77
N LYS A 350 -28.60 5.23 -18.28
CA LYS A 350 -27.81 4.00 -18.04
C LYS A 350 -26.85 4.11 -16.85
N ASP A 351 -26.73 5.31 -16.30
CA ASP A 351 -25.87 5.65 -15.18
C ASP A 351 -26.47 6.85 -14.46
N TYR A 352 -27.29 6.58 -13.44
CA TYR A 352 -27.96 7.61 -12.65
C TYR A 352 -26.99 8.45 -11.80
N SER A 353 -25.75 8.00 -11.58
CA SER A 353 -24.76 8.74 -10.77
C SER A 353 -24.28 10.06 -11.40
N ARG A 354 -24.69 10.32 -12.65
CA ARG A 354 -24.40 11.54 -13.40
C ARG A 354 -25.45 12.65 -13.24
N TYR A 355 -26.55 12.41 -12.52
CA TYR A 355 -27.67 13.33 -12.39
C TYR A 355 -27.90 13.70 -10.92
N THR A 356 -28.36 14.92 -10.70
CA THR A 356 -28.81 15.41 -9.39
C THR A 356 -30.31 15.16 -9.23
N VAL A 357 -30.73 14.72 -8.04
CA VAL A 357 -32.16 14.64 -7.68
C VAL A 357 -32.74 16.06 -7.65
N ALA A 358 -33.72 16.33 -8.52
CA ALA A 358 -34.40 17.61 -8.66
C ALA A 358 -35.60 17.73 -7.72
N ALA A 359 -36.30 16.62 -7.47
CA ALA A 359 -37.41 16.50 -6.54
C ALA A 359 -37.52 15.06 -6.01
N GLU A 360 -38.23 14.88 -4.90
CA GLU A 360 -38.61 13.57 -4.36
C GLU A 360 -40.13 13.46 -4.34
N LEU A 361 -40.67 12.29 -4.69
CA LEU A 361 -42.11 12.02 -4.75
C LEU A 361 -42.43 10.66 -4.14
N TYR A 362 -43.37 10.61 -3.20
CA TYR A 362 -43.74 9.38 -2.50
C TYR A 362 -45.00 8.80 -3.16
N ALA A 363 -44.90 7.61 -3.78
CA ALA A 363 -46.01 7.00 -4.52
C ALA A 363 -46.42 5.65 -3.94
N CYS A 364 -47.71 5.49 -3.62
CA CYS A 364 -48.28 4.22 -3.16
C CYS A 364 -48.94 3.41 -4.29
N GLU A 365 -49.26 4.03 -5.43
CA GLU A 365 -49.88 3.38 -6.60
C GLU A 365 -49.57 4.19 -7.86
N TRP A 366 -49.56 3.54 -9.02
CA TRP A 366 -49.24 4.18 -10.30
C TRP A 366 -50.43 4.06 -11.25
N ASP A 367 -51.25 5.12 -11.34
CA ASP A 367 -52.44 5.20 -12.21
C ASP A 367 -52.51 6.54 -13.00
N ILE A 368 -51.39 6.99 -13.55
CA ILE A 368 -51.36 8.14 -14.46
C ILE A 368 -51.86 7.67 -15.84
N SER A 369 -53.18 7.73 -16.03
CA SER A 369 -53.81 7.62 -17.34
C SER A 369 -53.29 8.68 -18.34
N GLU A 370 -53.31 8.32 -19.63
CA GLU A 370 -52.84 9.15 -20.76
C GLU A 370 -53.42 10.57 -20.73
N ARG A 371 -52.54 11.57 -20.75
CA ARG A 371 -52.89 12.99 -20.61
C ARG A 371 -52.00 13.87 -21.50
N ASP A 372 -52.53 15.02 -21.94
CA ASP A 372 -51.75 16.06 -22.66
C ASP A 372 -50.57 16.52 -21.79
N PHE A 373 -49.36 16.49 -22.36
CA PHE A 373 -48.11 16.82 -21.65
C PHE A 373 -48.11 18.20 -20.96
N LYS A 374 -48.97 19.14 -21.38
CA LYS A 374 -49.12 20.45 -20.72
C LYS A 374 -49.69 20.38 -19.29
N MET A 375 -50.30 19.26 -18.90
CA MET A 375 -50.69 19.00 -17.51
C MET A 375 -49.51 18.57 -16.63
N GLY A 376 -48.34 18.31 -17.23
CA GLY A 376 -47.16 17.82 -16.55
C GLY A 376 -47.31 16.39 -16.04
N PHE A 377 -46.23 15.89 -15.44
CA PHE A 377 -46.29 14.69 -14.63
C PHE A 377 -46.54 15.11 -13.18
N PRO A 378 -47.49 14.52 -12.45
CA PRO A 378 -47.89 15.03 -11.14
C PRO A 378 -46.74 14.99 -10.13
N GLY A 379 -46.60 16.08 -9.35
CA GLY A 379 -45.46 16.30 -8.45
C GLY A 379 -44.13 16.69 -9.13
N VAL A 380 -43.96 16.44 -10.43
CA VAL A 380 -42.80 16.93 -11.20
C VAL A 380 -43.09 18.36 -11.66
N HIS A 381 -42.79 19.31 -10.77
CA HIS A 381 -42.90 20.74 -11.04
C HIS A 381 -41.82 21.23 -12.03
N ASP A 382 -42.10 22.37 -12.66
CA ASP A 382 -41.24 23.11 -13.62
C ASP A 382 -40.78 22.38 -14.91
N GLN A 383 -40.85 21.05 -14.99
CA GLN A 383 -40.31 20.26 -16.12
C GLN A 383 -41.32 19.22 -16.65
N VAL A 384 -41.73 19.34 -17.92
CA VAL A 384 -42.78 18.49 -18.54
C VAL A 384 -42.32 17.63 -19.72
N GLU A 385 -41.01 17.68 -20.02
CA GLU A 385 -40.31 16.88 -21.03
C GLU A 385 -38.91 16.55 -20.46
N TRP A 386 -38.23 15.49 -20.91
CA TRP A 386 -36.83 15.20 -20.56
C TRP A 386 -36.51 15.07 -19.06
N PHE A 387 -37.31 14.29 -18.34
CA PHE A 387 -37.00 13.87 -16.97
C PHE A 387 -37.12 12.35 -16.83
N ALA A 388 -36.44 11.80 -15.83
CA ALA A 388 -36.60 10.42 -15.38
C ALA A 388 -37.00 10.41 -13.90
N ILE A 389 -37.73 9.38 -13.48
CA ILE A 389 -38.05 9.12 -12.06
C ILE A 389 -37.67 7.68 -11.74
N ARG A 390 -37.06 7.47 -10.58
CA ARG A 390 -36.69 6.15 -10.09
C ARG A 390 -37.35 5.87 -8.75
N TYR A 391 -38.42 5.10 -8.77
CA TYR A 391 -39.10 4.61 -7.57
C TYR A 391 -38.35 3.41 -7.01
N THR A 392 -38.12 3.42 -5.70
CA THR A 392 -37.50 2.31 -4.95
C THR A 392 -38.28 2.02 -3.68
N GLY A 393 -38.36 0.75 -3.32
CA GLY A 393 -39.06 0.28 -2.13
C GLY A 393 -39.18 -1.23 -2.08
N ALA A 394 -39.97 -1.73 -1.13
CA ALA A 394 -40.29 -3.14 -1.01
C ALA A 394 -41.80 -3.33 -0.77
N PHE A 395 -42.35 -4.41 -1.30
CA PHE A 395 -43.77 -4.76 -1.16
C PHE A 395 -43.93 -6.19 -0.64
N TYR A 396 -45.06 -6.50 0.00
CA TYR A 396 -45.33 -7.82 0.57
C TYR A 396 -46.19 -8.69 -0.36
N VAL A 397 -45.77 -9.92 -0.60
CA VAL A 397 -46.52 -10.96 -1.30
C VAL A 397 -47.09 -11.94 -0.27
N ALA A 398 -48.42 -11.98 -0.17
CA ALA A 398 -49.14 -12.88 0.74
C ALA A 398 -49.38 -14.28 0.15
N VAL A 399 -49.44 -14.42 -1.19
CA VAL A 399 -49.76 -15.67 -1.89
C VAL A 399 -48.65 -15.98 -2.90
N PRO A 400 -47.88 -17.06 -2.73
CA PRO A 400 -46.81 -17.40 -3.67
C PRO A 400 -47.39 -17.90 -5.00
N GLY A 401 -46.73 -17.56 -6.11
CA GLY A 401 -47.14 -18.02 -7.44
C GLY A 401 -46.67 -17.13 -8.59
N GLN A 402 -47.22 -17.39 -9.78
CA GLN A 402 -46.92 -16.58 -10.97
C GLN A 402 -47.76 -15.30 -10.98
N TYR A 403 -47.07 -14.16 -10.81
CA TYR A 403 -47.63 -12.83 -10.97
C TYR A 403 -47.37 -12.33 -12.40
N ARG A 404 -48.38 -11.70 -13.01
CA ARG A 404 -48.22 -10.95 -14.27
C ARG A 404 -48.29 -9.46 -13.97
N PHE A 405 -47.30 -8.70 -14.41
CA PHE A 405 -47.31 -7.25 -14.35
C PHE A 405 -47.51 -6.67 -15.76
N ARG A 406 -48.21 -5.54 -15.86
CA ARG A 406 -48.37 -4.76 -17.09
C ARG A 406 -48.10 -3.30 -16.80
N VAL A 407 -47.15 -2.70 -17.50
CA VAL A 407 -46.89 -1.25 -17.46
C VAL A 407 -47.47 -0.63 -18.72
N VAL A 408 -48.14 0.52 -18.56
CA VAL A 408 -48.51 1.44 -19.64
C VAL A 408 -47.69 2.70 -19.43
N SER A 409 -46.97 3.17 -20.44
CA SER A 409 -46.25 4.44 -20.34
C SER A 409 -46.10 5.20 -21.66
N ASP A 410 -45.93 6.51 -21.49
CA ASP A 410 -45.51 7.53 -22.47
C ASP A 410 -44.55 8.44 -21.68
N ASP A 411 -43.25 8.56 -22.01
CA ASP A 411 -42.47 7.67 -22.88
C ASP A 411 -42.12 6.35 -22.14
N GLY A 412 -40.86 6.12 -21.79
CA GLY A 412 -40.33 4.80 -21.44
C GLY A 412 -40.48 4.41 -19.96
N ALA A 413 -40.56 3.11 -19.68
CA ALA A 413 -40.57 2.57 -18.32
C ALA A 413 -39.93 1.17 -18.20
N ILE A 414 -39.27 0.89 -17.07
CA ILE A 414 -38.73 -0.42 -16.70
C ILE A 414 -39.24 -0.79 -15.31
N LEU A 415 -39.80 -2.00 -15.17
CA LEU A 415 -40.14 -2.60 -13.88
C LEU A 415 -39.17 -3.74 -13.56
N THR A 416 -38.46 -3.61 -12.45
CA THR A 416 -37.53 -4.61 -11.92
C THR A 416 -38.02 -5.08 -10.55
N ILE A 417 -38.06 -6.39 -10.33
CA ILE A 417 -38.44 -7.01 -9.04
C ILE A 417 -37.36 -8.04 -8.65
N ASP A 418 -36.86 -7.98 -7.42
CA ASP A 418 -35.71 -8.77 -6.93
C ASP A 418 -34.48 -8.76 -7.88
N GLY A 419 -34.19 -7.60 -8.48
CA GLY A 419 -33.13 -7.43 -9.49
C GLY A 419 -33.42 -8.08 -10.86
N GLN A 420 -34.57 -8.72 -11.05
CA GLN A 420 -35.02 -9.26 -12.33
C GLN A 420 -35.88 -8.25 -13.07
N ARG A 421 -35.53 -7.90 -14.31
CA ARG A 421 -36.36 -7.04 -15.16
C ARG A 421 -37.61 -7.81 -15.59
N VAL A 422 -38.76 -7.45 -15.02
CA VAL A 422 -40.06 -8.07 -15.29
C VAL A 422 -40.70 -7.44 -16.52
N VAL A 423 -40.73 -6.10 -16.59
CA VAL A 423 -41.28 -5.37 -17.75
C VAL A 423 -40.21 -4.44 -18.31
N ASP A 424 -40.03 -4.51 -19.62
CA ASP A 424 -39.18 -3.62 -20.39
C ASP A 424 -40.06 -2.88 -21.41
N ASN A 425 -40.30 -1.60 -21.14
CA ASN A 425 -41.01 -0.65 -21.98
C ASN A 425 -40.13 0.60 -22.16
N ASP A 426 -38.80 0.45 -22.25
CA ASP A 426 -37.87 1.57 -22.37
C ASP A 426 -37.83 2.13 -23.81
N GLY A 427 -37.42 3.39 -23.91
CA GLY A 427 -37.25 4.13 -25.16
C GLY A 427 -38.31 5.21 -25.38
N GLN A 428 -38.04 6.11 -26.33
CA GLN A 428 -39.00 7.12 -26.76
C GLN A 428 -40.14 6.48 -27.59
N HIS A 429 -41.39 6.61 -27.15
CA HIS A 429 -42.59 6.12 -27.82
C HIS A 429 -43.87 6.76 -27.25
N ALA A 430 -44.88 6.94 -28.11
CA ALA A 430 -46.23 7.24 -27.65
C ALA A 430 -46.82 6.08 -26.81
N THR A 431 -47.85 6.40 -26.02
CA THR A 431 -48.51 5.56 -25.01
C THR A 431 -48.67 4.12 -25.49
N GLN A 432 -47.89 3.20 -24.91
CA GLN A 432 -47.97 1.77 -25.20
C GLN A 432 -47.93 0.93 -23.91
N SER A 433 -48.40 -0.31 -24.01
CA SER A 433 -48.36 -1.27 -22.90
C SER A 433 -47.42 -2.44 -23.16
N ARG A 434 -46.73 -2.88 -22.10
CA ARG A 434 -45.91 -4.10 -22.07
C ARG A 434 -46.26 -4.91 -20.84
N SER A 435 -46.09 -6.23 -20.93
CA SER A 435 -46.32 -7.14 -19.81
C SER A 435 -45.18 -8.14 -19.67
N GLY A 436 -44.97 -8.58 -18.44
CA GLY A 436 -44.06 -9.66 -18.09
C GLY A 436 -44.62 -10.49 -16.95
N GLU A 437 -43.97 -11.62 -16.67
CA GLU A 437 -44.37 -12.55 -15.63
C GLU A 437 -43.17 -12.89 -14.76
N ILE A 438 -43.39 -12.97 -13.45
CA ILE A 438 -42.40 -13.38 -12.45
C ILE A 438 -43.07 -14.34 -11.48
N THR A 439 -42.33 -15.33 -10.99
CA THR A 439 -42.80 -16.20 -9.89
C THR A 439 -42.28 -15.61 -8.59
N LEU A 440 -43.19 -15.25 -7.69
CA LEU A 440 -42.87 -14.69 -6.37
C LEU A 440 -43.20 -15.72 -5.29
N GLU A 441 -42.41 -15.71 -4.22
CA GLU A 441 -42.67 -16.50 -3.02
C GLU A 441 -43.53 -15.68 -2.03
N ALA A 442 -43.83 -16.20 -0.85
CA ALA A 442 -44.46 -15.40 0.21
C ALA A 442 -43.39 -14.64 1.01
N GLY A 443 -43.44 -13.31 1.04
CA GLY A 443 -42.41 -12.49 1.69
C GLY A 443 -42.36 -11.05 1.21
N ASN A 444 -41.34 -10.31 1.63
CA ASN A 444 -41.03 -8.98 1.10
C ASN A 444 -40.16 -9.12 -0.16
N HIS A 445 -40.52 -8.38 -1.21
CA HIS A 445 -39.81 -8.34 -2.48
C HIS A 445 -39.33 -6.91 -2.77
N GLU A 446 -38.12 -6.77 -3.32
CA GLU A 446 -37.59 -5.46 -3.74
C GLU A 446 -38.23 -5.07 -5.08
N LEU A 447 -38.70 -3.83 -5.22
CA LEU A 447 -39.24 -3.33 -6.48
C LEU A 447 -38.60 -1.99 -6.84
N VAL A 448 -38.17 -1.89 -8.09
CA VAL A 448 -37.63 -0.68 -8.69
C VAL A 448 -38.43 -0.40 -9.97
N LEU A 449 -39.12 0.74 -10.00
CA LEU A 449 -39.82 1.23 -11.19
C LEU A 449 -39.10 2.48 -11.69
N GLU A 450 -38.53 2.37 -12.88
CA GLU A 450 -37.84 3.45 -13.59
C GLU A 450 -38.78 3.98 -14.68
N TYR A 451 -38.98 5.29 -14.74
CA TYR A 451 -39.84 5.96 -15.73
C TYR A 451 -39.12 7.15 -16.36
N PHE A 452 -39.42 7.44 -17.62
CA PHE A 452 -38.82 8.48 -18.44
C PHE A 452 -39.88 9.18 -19.29
N GLN A 453 -39.96 10.50 -19.19
CA GLN A 453 -40.63 11.33 -20.19
C GLN A 453 -39.60 11.93 -21.13
N GLY A 454 -39.77 11.69 -22.42
CA GLY A 454 -39.03 12.33 -23.50
C GLY A 454 -39.75 13.62 -23.95
N PRO A 455 -40.07 13.80 -25.23
CA PRO A 455 -40.82 14.94 -25.72
C PRO A 455 -42.34 14.73 -25.63
N ARG A 456 -43.06 15.83 -25.83
CA ARG A 456 -44.51 15.88 -26.09
C ARG A 456 -44.97 14.85 -27.16
N TYR A 457 -46.20 14.35 -27.11
CA TYR A 457 -47.42 15.11 -26.77
C TYR A 457 -48.22 14.63 -25.56
N HIS A 458 -47.92 13.45 -25.01
CA HIS A 458 -48.65 12.92 -23.87
C HIS A 458 -47.70 12.45 -22.77
N ILE A 459 -48.29 12.18 -21.60
CA ILE A 459 -47.66 11.62 -20.41
C ILE A 459 -48.54 10.45 -19.97
N ALA A 460 -47.94 9.31 -19.62
CA ALA A 460 -48.66 8.18 -19.03
C ALA A 460 -47.72 7.34 -18.16
N LEU A 461 -48.23 6.84 -17.03
CA LEU A 461 -47.59 5.83 -16.19
C LEU A 461 -48.64 5.08 -15.36
N GLN A 462 -49.08 3.94 -15.85
CA GLN A 462 -49.95 3.02 -15.10
C GLN A 462 -49.23 1.67 -14.88
N VAL A 463 -49.22 1.17 -13.65
CA VAL A 463 -48.72 -0.17 -13.33
C VAL A 463 -49.89 -1.03 -12.88
N PHE A 464 -50.09 -2.16 -13.55
CA PHE A 464 -51.11 -3.15 -13.26
C PHE A 464 -50.46 -4.46 -12.81
N VAL A 465 -51.16 -5.18 -11.94
CA VAL A 465 -50.81 -6.53 -11.46
C VAL A 465 -51.98 -7.48 -11.67
N THR A 466 -51.69 -8.73 -12.05
CA THR A 466 -52.61 -9.87 -12.00
C THR A 466 -52.03 -10.92 -11.05
N PRO A 467 -52.55 -11.04 -9.81
CA PRO A 467 -52.13 -12.06 -8.86
C PRO A 467 -52.55 -13.50 -9.26
N PRO A 468 -51.95 -14.54 -8.66
CA PRO A 468 -52.25 -15.94 -8.97
C PRO A 468 -53.72 -16.33 -8.79
N GLY A 469 -54.47 -16.43 -9.90
CA GLY A 469 -55.89 -16.81 -9.90
C GLY A 469 -56.87 -15.65 -9.70
N GLU A 470 -56.37 -14.41 -9.61
CA GLU A 470 -57.17 -13.20 -9.47
C GLU A 470 -57.34 -12.48 -10.81
N LYS A 471 -57.88 -11.25 -10.79
CA LYS A 471 -58.02 -10.38 -11.97
C LYS A 471 -56.90 -9.36 -12.03
N GLU A 472 -56.72 -8.75 -13.20
CA GLU A 472 -55.85 -7.59 -13.35
C GLU A 472 -56.46 -6.37 -12.63
N GLN A 473 -55.64 -5.66 -11.87
CA GLN A 473 -55.96 -4.44 -11.12
C GLN A 473 -54.75 -3.48 -11.12
N ILE A 474 -54.93 -2.23 -10.73
CA ILE A 474 -53.81 -1.31 -10.48
C ILE A 474 -52.93 -1.88 -9.37
N PHE A 475 -51.61 -1.78 -9.53
CA PHE A 475 -50.65 -2.14 -8.51
C PHE A 475 -50.54 -1.02 -7.48
N THR A 476 -50.85 -1.36 -6.23
CA THR A 476 -50.79 -0.49 -5.05
C THR A 476 -50.00 -1.19 -3.94
N VAL A 477 -49.38 -0.42 -3.07
CA VAL A 477 -48.60 -0.89 -1.92
C VAL A 477 -49.14 -0.39 -0.56
N ARG A 478 -50.39 0.11 -0.55
CA ARG A 478 -51.16 0.35 0.68
C ARG A 478 -51.69 -0.96 1.29
#